data_AF-A0A2V7W5K6-F1
#
_entry.id   AF-A0A2V7W5K6-F1
#
_cell.length_a   1.000
_cell.length_b   1.000
_cell.length_c   1.000
_cell.angle_alpha   90.00
_cell.angle_beta   90.00
_cell.angle_gamma   90.00
#
_symmetry.space_group_name_H-M   'P 1'
#
loop_
_entity.id
_entity.type
_entity.pdbx_description
1 polymer ?
#
loop_
_entity_poly.entity_id
_entity_poly.type
_entity_poly.pdbx_seq_one_letter_code
_entity_poly.pdbx_strand_id
1 'polypeptide(L)'
;MNEIVDAEAELKRLRDAIDRVDEVLVKLLNQRAKYAVEIGEIKGLLSLPIYAPEREKEVLQHVEGASAGPLEGSAVRRLFERIIDESRRVEREASDGRRQMADGRSTNDESAIGHPPSAIE
;
A
#
# COMPACT_ATOMS: atom_id res chain seq x y z
N MET A 1 -4.99 44.56 -23.26
CA MET A 1 -5.95 43.52 -23.68
C MET A 1 -5.21 42.25 -24.13
N ASN A 2 -4.16 42.35 -24.97
CA ASN A 2 -3.31 41.19 -25.32
C ASN A 2 -2.62 40.53 -24.11
N GLU A 3 -2.08 41.31 -23.17
CA GLU A 3 -1.38 40.73 -21.99
C GLU A 3 -2.27 39.87 -21.08
N ILE A 4 -3.55 40.20 -20.97
CA ILE A 4 -4.50 39.41 -20.16
C ILE A 4 -4.82 38.09 -20.87
N VAL A 5 -5.06 38.13 -22.18
CA VAL A 5 -5.31 36.92 -22.99
C VAL A 5 -4.10 35.99 -22.99
N ASP A 6 -2.89 36.54 -23.06
CA ASP A 6 -1.64 35.77 -22.98
C ASP A 6 -1.46 35.10 -21.60
N ALA A 7 -1.78 35.82 -20.51
CA ALA A 7 -1.75 35.28 -19.16
C ALA A 7 -2.79 34.17 -18.93
N GLU A 8 -3.99 34.30 -19.48
CA GLU A 8 -5.04 33.28 -19.43
C GLU A 8 -4.62 32.00 -20.18
N ALA A 9 -4.01 32.15 -21.35
CA ALA A 9 -3.48 31.03 -22.13
C ALA A 9 -2.36 30.29 -21.37
N GLU A 10 -1.43 31.03 -20.77
CA GLU A 10 -0.34 30.45 -19.99
C GLU A 10 -0.83 29.75 -18.72
N LEU A 11 -1.80 30.34 -18.01
CA LEU A 11 -2.44 29.71 -16.86
C LEU A 11 -3.08 28.38 -17.25
N LYS A 12 -3.79 28.32 -18.38
CA LYS A 12 -4.37 27.08 -18.89
C LYS A 12 -3.27 26.05 -19.18
N ARG A 13 -2.20 26.46 -19.86
CA ARG A 13 -1.06 25.57 -20.20
C ARG A 13 -0.43 24.94 -18.96
N LEU A 14 -0.27 25.71 -17.88
CA LEU A 14 0.27 25.24 -16.60
C LEU A 14 -0.69 24.27 -15.90
N ARG A 15 -2.00 24.53 -15.91
CA ARG A 15 -3.00 23.60 -15.36
C ARG A 15 -3.00 22.26 -16.11
N ASP A 16 -3.00 22.30 -17.43
CA ASP A 16 -2.91 21.08 -18.25
C ASP A 16 -1.59 20.31 -17.96
N ALA A 17 -0.52 21.01 -17.58
CA ALA A 17 0.74 20.38 -17.15
C ALA A 17 0.65 19.74 -15.77
N ILE A 18 -0.06 20.34 -14.83
CA ILE A 18 -0.35 19.76 -13.51
C ILE A 18 -1.16 18.49 -13.68
N ASP A 19 -2.23 18.50 -14.49
CA ASP A 19 -3.06 17.30 -14.71
C ASP A 19 -2.23 16.10 -15.20
N ARG A 20 -1.29 16.34 -16.12
CA ARG A 20 -0.36 15.29 -16.60
C ARG A 20 0.57 14.78 -15.51
N VAL A 21 1.04 15.65 -14.62
CA VAL A 21 1.86 15.25 -13.46
C VAL A 21 1.03 14.41 -12.51
N ASP A 22 -0.21 14.82 -12.23
CA ASP A 22 -1.11 14.14 -11.31
C ASP A 22 -1.45 12.72 -11.79
N GLU A 23 -1.66 12.53 -13.09
CA GLU A 23 -1.82 11.19 -13.68
C GLU A 23 -0.61 10.28 -13.43
N VAL A 24 0.61 10.83 -13.50
CA VAL A 24 1.84 10.08 -13.20
C VAL A 24 1.93 9.79 -11.70
N LEU A 25 1.59 10.75 -10.84
CA LEU A 25 1.56 10.54 -9.39
C LEU A 25 0.59 9.41 -9.02
N VAL A 26 -0.62 9.39 -9.57
CA VAL A 26 -1.59 8.32 -9.32
C VAL A 26 -1.05 6.96 -9.75
N LYS A 27 -0.37 6.86 -10.91
CA LYS A 27 0.26 5.60 -11.35
C LYS A 27 1.35 5.13 -10.39
N LEU A 28 2.21 6.04 -9.93
CA LEU A 28 3.28 5.74 -8.98
C LEU A 28 2.75 5.33 -7.60
N LEU A 29 1.72 6.03 -7.10
CA LEU A 29 1.06 5.69 -5.84
C LEU A 29 0.40 4.31 -5.90
N ASN A 30 -0.28 3.99 -7.00
CA ASN A 30 -0.83 2.64 -7.21
C ASN A 30 0.26 1.58 -7.27
N GLN A 31 1.40 1.85 -7.91
CA GLN A 31 2.53 0.93 -7.91
C GLN A 31 3.08 0.70 -6.50
N ARG A 32 3.21 1.76 -5.70
CA ARG A 32 3.61 1.66 -4.29
C ARG A 32 2.61 0.83 -3.46
N ALA A 33 1.31 1.02 -3.69
CA ALA A 33 0.25 0.26 -3.03
C ALA A 33 0.31 -1.24 -3.38
N LYS A 34 0.62 -1.61 -4.64
CA LYS A 34 0.83 -3.02 -5.02
C LYS A 34 1.95 -3.68 -4.22
N TYR A 35 3.09 -2.99 -4.03
CA TYR A 35 4.15 -3.50 -3.16
C TYR A 35 3.69 -3.65 -1.70
N ALA A 36 2.86 -2.74 -1.20
CA ALA A 36 2.30 -2.86 0.15
C ALA A 36 1.37 -4.08 0.27
N VAL A 37 0.57 -4.40 -0.76
CA VAL A 37 -0.25 -5.62 -0.81
C VAL A 37 0.62 -6.87 -0.76
N GLU A 38 1.66 -6.96 -1.60
CA GLU A 38 2.60 -8.09 -1.61
C GLU A 38 3.29 -8.27 -0.25
N ILE A 39 3.71 -7.16 0.39
CA ILE A 39 4.26 -7.19 1.75
C ILE A 39 3.23 -7.71 2.75
N GLY A 40 1.98 -7.28 2.64
CA GLY A 40 0.87 -7.74 3.48
C GLY A 40 0.65 -9.25 3.38
N GLU A 41 0.63 -9.81 2.17
CA GLU A 41 0.51 -11.25 1.96
C GLU A 41 1.65 -12.04 2.62
N ILE A 42 2.89 -11.55 2.46
CA ILE A 42 4.08 -12.17 3.09
C ILE A 42 3.99 -12.09 4.62
N LYS A 43 3.63 -10.92 5.18
CA LYS A 43 3.46 -10.76 6.63
C LYS A 43 2.36 -11.65 7.18
N GLY A 44 1.26 -11.82 6.45
CA GLY A 44 0.17 -12.74 6.81
C GLY A 44 0.65 -14.20 6.91
N LEU A 45 1.47 -14.65 5.96
CA LEU A 45 2.10 -15.98 6.00
C LEU A 45 3.06 -16.14 7.19
N LEU A 46 3.82 -15.08 7.51
CA LEU A 46 4.81 -15.08 8.58
C LEU A 46 4.21 -14.71 9.95
N SER A 47 2.90 -14.44 10.04
CA SER A 47 2.23 -13.91 11.24
C SER A 47 2.93 -12.68 11.83
N LEU A 48 3.46 -11.79 10.98
CA LEU A 48 4.15 -10.56 11.38
C LEU A 48 3.18 -9.38 11.51
N PRO A 49 3.43 -8.42 12.41
CA PRO A 49 2.59 -7.23 12.55
C PRO A 49 2.72 -6.30 11.34
N ILE A 50 1.60 -5.65 10.97
CA ILE A 50 1.60 -4.62 9.93
C ILE A 50 2.36 -3.38 10.38
N TYR A 51 2.09 -2.91 11.60
CA TYR A 51 2.72 -1.71 12.14
C TYR A 51 4.22 -1.93 12.39
N ALA A 52 5.04 -1.11 11.74
CA ALA A 52 6.51 -1.19 11.81
C ALA A 52 7.11 0.22 11.92
N PRO A 53 7.13 0.84 13.13
CA PRO A 53 7.48 2.25 13.31
C PRO A 53 8.90 2.60 12.84
N GLU A 54 9.87 1.73 13.08
CA GLU A 54 11.25 1.96 12.61
C GLU A 54 11.32 2.00 11.08
N ARG A 55 10.59 1.11 10.42
CA ARG A 55 10.50 1.11 8.95
C ARG A 55 9.83 2.38 8.42
N GLU A 56 8.76 2.84 9.06
CA GLU A 56 8.09 4.09 8.68
C GLU A 56 9.02 5.30 8.83
N LYS A 57 9.80 5.35 9.93
CA LYS A 57 10.80 6.39 10.17
C LYS A 57 11.87 6.41 9.08
N GLU A 58 12.40 5.25 8.69
CA GLU A 58 13.36 5.13 7.58
C GLU A 58 12.79 5.64 6.26
N VAL A 59 11.53 5.29 5.94
CA VAL A 59 10.85 5.80 4.73
C VAL A 59 10.79 7.31 4.75
N LEU A 60 10.38 7.91 5.87
CA LEU A 60 10.26 9.36 6.00
C LEU A 60 11.62 10.06 5.89
N GLN A 61 12.67 9.53 6.52
CA GLN A 61 14.03 10.07 6.39
C GLN A 61 14.54 9.99 4.95
N HIS A 62 14.28 8.88 4.26
CA HIS A 62 14.71 8.69 2.88
C HIS A 62 14.08 9.73 1.94
N VAL A 63 12.76 9.94 2.04
CA VAL A 63 12.04 10.84 1.13
C VAL A 63 12.32 12.31 1.42
N GLU A 64 12.58 12.67 2.68
CA GLU A 64 13.06 14.00 3.04
C GLU A 64 14.41 14.30 2.42
N GLY A 65 15.36 13.35 2.50
CA GLY A 65 16.69 13.49 1.90
C GLY A 65 16.67 13.50 0.36
N ALA A 66 15.63 12.94 -0.26
CA ALA A 66 15.45 12.95 -1.71
C ALA A 66 14.79 14.25 -2.24
N SER A 67 14.30 15.15 -1.36
CA SER A 67 13.68 16.39 -1.81
C SER A 67 14.72 17.36 -2.36
N ALA A 68 14.68 17.61 -3.67
CA ALA A 68 15.54 18.58 -4.36
C ALA A 68 14.74 19.68 -5.08
N GLY A 69 13.43 19.77 -4.78
CA GLY A 69 12.50 20.67 -5.45
C GLY A 69 12.02 21.83 -4.57
N PRO A 70 11.02 22.60 -5.03
CA PRO A 70 10.47 23.73 -4.28
C PRO A 70 9.70 23.32 -3.00
N LEU A 71 9.51 22.01 -2.77
CA LEU A 71 8.92 21.49 -1.54
C LEU A 71 10.01 21.28 -0.49
N GLU A 72 9.85 21.94 0.65
CA GLU A 72 10.67 21.66 1.84
C GLU A 72 10.50 20.22 2.32
N GLY A 73 11.54 19.66 2.96
CA GLY A 73 11.48 18.30 3.51
C GLY A 73 10.29 18.08 4.46
N SER A 74 9.92 19.09 5.26
CA SER A 74 8.75 19.01 6.14
C SER A 74 7.43 18.82 5.38
N ALA A 75 7.29 19.42 4.19
CA ALA A 75 6.12 19.25 3.34
C ALA A 75 6.08 17.85 2.72
N VAL A 76 7.24 17.35 2.27
CA VAL A 76 7.38 15.98 1.76
C VAL A 76 7.02 14.96 2.85
N ARG A 77 7.51 15.14 4.08
CA ARG A 77 7.14 14.30 5.24
C ARG A 77 5.64 14.20 5.41
N ARG A 78 4.92 15.33 5.49
CA ARG A 78 3.46 15.34 5.68
C ARG A 78 2.70 14.60 4.58
N LEU A 79 3.15 14.71 3.33
CA LEU A 79 2.58 13.95 2.22
C LEU A 79 2.82 12.45 2.38
N PHE A 80 4.06 12.06 2.71
CA PHE A 80 4.42 10.66 2.85
C PHE A 80 3.79 9.97 4.07
N GLU A 81 3.50 10.70 5.14
CA GLU A 81 2.71 10.18 6.26
C GLU A 81 1.34 9.69 5.78
N ARG A 82 0.65 10.46 4.91
CA ARG A 82 -0.63 10.04 4.32
C ARG A 82 -0.48 8.86 3.35
N ILE A 83 0.59 8.83 2.58
CA ILE A 83 0.87 7.71 1.68
C ILE A 83 1.14 6.42 2.48
N ILE A 84 1.85 6.52 3.61
CA ILE A 84 2.08 5.41 4.53
C ILE A 84 0.76 4.95 5.16
N ASP A 85 -0.09 5.86 5.60
CA ASP A 85 -1.42 5.55 6.16
C ASP A 85 -2.24 4.66 5.21
N GLU A 86 -2.37 5.07 3.95
CA GLU A 86 -3.12 4.31 2.95
C GLU A 86 -2.45 3.00 2.58
N SER A 87 -1.12 2.97 2.55
CA SER A 87 -0.39 1.73 2.26
C SER A 87 -0.58 0.70 3.37
N ARG A 88 -0.57 1.12 4.63
CA ARG A 88 -0.88 0.24 5.78
C ARG A 88 -2.31 -0.29 5.73
N ARG A 89 -3.26 0.49 5.20
CA ARG A 89 -4.64 0.05 5.06
C ARG A 89 -4.74 -1.13 4.08
N VAL A 90 -4.20 -0.98 2.87
CA VAL A 90 -4.22 -2.06 1.87
C VAL A 90 -3.35 -3.27 2.27
N GLU A 91 -2.24 -3.03 2.99
CA GLU A 91 -1.39 -4.09 3.54
C GLU A 91 -2.12 -4.95 4.58
N ARG A 92 -2.90 -4.32 5.48
CA ARG A 92 -3.75 -5.04 6.46
C ARG A 92 -4.77 -5.93 5.76
N GLU A 93 -5.49 -5.38 4.80
CA GLU A 93 -6.52 -6.11 4.03
C GLU A 93 -5.93 -7.37 3.37
N ALA A 94 -4.71 -7.26 2.81
CA ALA A 94 -4.00 -8.39 2.21
C ALA A 94 -3.51 -9.43 3.24
N SER A 95 -2.94 -8.98 4.35
CA SER A 95 -2.45 -9.85 5.43
C SER A 95 -3.58 -10.67 6.06
N ASP A 96 -4.71 -10.04 6.36
CA ASP A 96 -5.86 -10.71 6.98
C ASP A 96 -6.47 -11.77 6.05
N GLY A 97 -6.54 -11.48 4.76
CA GLY A 97 -6.98 -12.45 3.75
C GLY A 97 -6.07 -13.67 3.68
N ARG A 98 -4.75 -13.48 3.77
CA ARG A 98 -3.79 -14.58 3.69
C ARG A 98 -3.74 -15.44 4.95
N ARG A 99 -3.87 -14.81 6.13
CA ARG A 99 -3.92 -15.49 7.43
C ARG A 99 -5.11 -16.43 7.53
N GLN A 100 -6.30 -15.98 7.12
CA GLN A 100 -7.51 -16.82 7.10
C GLN A 100 -7.36 -18.08 6.24
N MET A 101 -6.68 -17.97 5.08
CA MET A 101 -6.42 -19.12 4.22
C MET A 101 -5.42 -20.11 4.81
N ALA A 102 -4.42 -19.62 5.55
CA ALA A 102 -3.44 -20.47 6.23
C ALA A 102 -4.09 -21.27 7.37
N ASP A 103 -4.92 -20.60 8.19
CA ASP A 103 -5.61 -21.22 9.33
C ASP A 103 -6.69 -22.23 8.86
N GLY A 104 -7.44 -21.92 7.79
CA GLY A 104 -8.50 -22.78 7.25
C GLY A 104 -8.01 -24.07 6.56
N ARG A 105 -6.71 -24.21 6.28
CA ARG A 105 -6.13 -25.45 5.72
C ARG A 105 -5.85 -26.51 6.78
N SER A 106 -5.94 -26.16 8.07
CA SER A 106 -5.58 -27.04 9.18
C SER A 106 -6.74 -27.88 9.74
N THR A 107 -8.00 -27.67 9.33
CA THR A 107 -9.18 -28.29 9.98
C THR A 107 -9.86 -29.41 9.20
N ASN A 108 -9.31 -29.88 8.07
CA ASN A 108 -10.01 -30.83 7.18
C ASN A 108 -9.35 -32.22 6.99
N ASP A 109 -8.50 -32.69 7.91
CA ASP A 109 -7.80 -33.98 7.76
C ASP A 109 -7.89 -34.94 8.98
N GLU A 110 -9.00 -34.93 9.74
CA GLU A 110 -9.20 -35.84 10.90
C GLU A 110 -10.60 -36.51 10.93
N SER A 111 -11.09 -37.08 9.82
CA SER A 111 -12.33 -37.88 9.85
C SER A 111 -12.34 -39.15 9.01
N ALA A 112 -11.17 -39.72 8.73
CA ALA A 112 -11.04 -41.00 8.03
C ALA A 112 -10.28 -42.06 8.86
N ILE A 113 -10.59 -42.21 10.15
CA ILE A 113 -10.24 -43.45 10.88
C ILE A 113 -11.52 -44.29 10.99
N GLY A 114 -11.67 -45.19 10.02
CA GLY A 114 -12.76 -46.15 9.96
C GLY A 114 -12.78 -47.01 11.22
N HIS A 115 -13.93 -47.02 11.89
CA HIS A 115 -14.25 -48.06 12.86
C HIS A 115 -14.34 -49.41 12.12
N PRO A 116 -13.70 -50.49 12.60
CA PRO A 116 -13.99 -51.82 12.09
C PRO A 116 -15.39 -52.24 12.58
N PRO A 117 -16.21 -52.91 11.76
CA PRO A 117 -17.51 -53.39 12.20
C PRO A 117 -17.31 -54.49 13.24
N SER A 118 -17.89 -54.27 14.43
CA SER A 118 -18.00 -55.24 15.51
C SER A 118 -18.83 -56.44 15.06
N ALA A 119 -18.34 -57.63 15.39
CA ALA A 119 -19.03 -58.90 15.21
C ALA A 119 -20.46 -58.89 15.77
N ILE A 120 -21.39 -59.44 14.99
CA ILE A 120 -22.69 -59.89 15.48
C ILE A 120 -22.90 -61.32 14.96
N GLU A 121 -23.03 -62.23 15.94
CA GLU A 121 -23.52 -63.63 15.94
C GLU A 121 -22.93 -64.64 14.94
#